data_AF-A0A098LN65-F1
#
_entry.id   AF-A0A098LN65-F1
#
_cell.length_a   1.000
_cell.length_b   1.000
_cell.length_c   1.000
_cell.angle_alpha   90.00
_cell.angle_beta   90.00
_cell.angle_gamma   90.00
#
_symmetry.space_group_name_H-M   'P 1'
#
loop_
_entity.id
_entity.type
_entity.pdbx_description
1 polymer ?
#
loop_
_entity_poly.entity_id
_entity_poly.type
_entity_poly.pdbx_seq_one_letter_code
_entity_poly.pdbx_strand_id
1 'polypeptide(L)'
;MIAEVLIKTLKEEEANKDLFFFLHKSLIILDSLESDYENFHIHFLFQLSSFHGIFPSSAKDIITSTAIILTKEEEAKINQFIGSDFFEPVKISNSVRQRLLEILLQFFNKHIENFGELKSVKILREVLH
;
A
#
# COMPACT_ATOMS: atom_id res chain seq x y z
N MET A 1 -2.02 2.00 10.68
CA MET A 1 -1.71 1.21 9.47
C MET A 1 -0.21 1.16 9.20
N ILE A 2 0.45 2.29 8.92
CA ILE A 2 1.88 2.33 8.56
C ILE A 2 2.75 1.62 9.60
N ALA A 3 2.68 2.00 10.87
CA ALA A 3 3.47 1.38 11.94
C ALA A 3 3.33 -0.15 12.02
N GLU A 4 2.14 -0.70 11.73
CA GLU A 4 1.94 -2.16 11.76
C GLU A 4 2.48 -2.86 10.53
N VAL A 5 2.36 -2.24 9.35
CA VAL A 5 3.00 -2.73 8.13
C VAL A 5 4.50 -2.82 8.38
N LEU A 6 5.10 -1.77 8.93
CA LEU A 6 6.53 -1.73 9.29
C LEU A 6 6.94 -2.84 10.26
N ILE A 7 6.19 -3.05 11.34
CA ILE A 7 6.49 -4.10 12.32
C ILE A 7 6.46 -5.50 11.68
N LYS A 8 5.62 -5.71 10.66
CA LYS A 8 5.47 -7.01 9.98
C LYS A 8 6.47 -7.21 8.84
N THR A 9 6.86 -6.14 8.16
CA THR A 9 7.79 -6.21 7.02
C THR A 9 9.25 -6.06 7.41
N LEU A 10 9.57 -5.42 8.55
CA LEU A 10 10.93 -5.18 9.02
C LEU A 10 11.52 -6.32 9.86
N LYS A 11 11.02 -7.55 9.73
CA LYS A 11 11.60 -8.73 10.39
C LYS A 11 12.85 -9.26 9.66
N GLU A 12 13.77 -8.38 9.27
CA GLU A 12 15.04 -8.79 8.67
C GLU A 12 16.19 -8.70 9.69
N GLU A 13 17.04 -9.73 9.70
CA GLU A 13 18.20 -9.88 10.59
C GLU A 13 19.40 -9.00 10.17
N GLU A 14 19.33 -8.31 9.02
CA GLU A 14 20.38 -7.40 8.51
C GLU A 14 19.86 -5.99 8.19
N ALA A 15 20.73 -4.98 8.31
CA ALA A 15 20.36 -3.57 8.16
C ALA A 15 20.10 -3.18 6.68
N ASN A 16 18.82 -3.03 6.31
CA ASN A 16 18.42 -2.50 5.00
C ASN A 16 18.37 -0.96 5.01
N LYS A 17 19.49 -0.32 4.64
CA LYS A 17 19.65 1.15 4.64
C LYS A 17 18.70 1.85 3.66
N ASP A 18 18.43 1.23 2.52
CA ASP A 18 17.55 1.81 1.49
C ASP A 18 16.10 1.81 1.96
N LEU A 19 15.66 0.70 2.58
CA LEU A 19 14.35 0.63 3.22
C LEU A 19 14.27 1.66 4.35
N PHE A 20 15.26 1.77 5.23
CA PHE A 20 15.27 2.80 6.27
C PHE A 20 15.14 4.22 5.69
N PHE A 21 15.91 4.55 4.65
CA PHE A 21 15.87 5.86 4.02
C PHE A 21 14.50 6.15 3.39
N PHE A 22 13.91 5.16 2.72
CA PHE A 22 12.54 5.24 2.23
C PHE A 22 11.55 5.52 3.36
N LEU A 23 11.60 4.75 4.44
CA LEU A 23 10.69 4.92 5.57
C LEU A 23 10.80 6.31 6.19
N HIS A 24 12.02 6.75 6.44
CA HIS A 24 12.29 8.08 6.97
C HIS A 24 11.75 9.18 6.03
N LYS A 25 12.04 9.06 4.73
CA LYS A 25 11.57 10.00 3.71
C LYS A 25 10.04 10.00 3.60
N SER A 26 9.41 8.84 3.63
CA SER A 26 7.95 8.69 3.57
C SER A 26 7.26 9.37 4.76
N LEU A 27 7.82 9.29 5.96
CA LEU A 27 7.28 9.98 7.13
C LEU A 27 7.41 11.51 7.00
N ILE A 28 8.56 12.02 6.54
CA ILE A 28 8.73 13.45 6.26
C ILE A 28 7.74 13.93 5.20
N ILE A 29 7.55 13.14 4.14
CA ILE A 29 6.57 13.46 3.09
C ILE A 29 5.17 13.55 3.70
N LEU A 30 4.76 12.56 4.50
CA LEU A 30 3.44 12.56 5.16
C LEU A 30 3.22 13.83 5.98
N ASP A 31 4.21 14.25 6.76
CA ASP A 31 4.13 15.47 7.58
C ASP A 31 4.07 16.76 6.73
N SER A 32 4.58 16.71 5.51
CA SER A 32 4.58 17.85 4.57
C SER A 32 3.36 17.95 3.67
N LEU A 33 2.52 16.91 3.60
CA LEU A 33 1.35 16.90 2.73
C LEU A 33 0.25 17.82 3.27
N GLU A 34 -0.09 18.86 2.50
CA GLU A 34 -1.18 19.78 2.83
C GLU A 34 -2.56 19.26 2.39
N SER A 35 -2.61 18.30 1.46
CA SER A 35 -3.82 17.67 0.94
C SER A 35 -3.55 16.22 0.50
N ASP A 36 -4.62 15.46 0.23
CA ASP A 36 -4.57 14.07 -0.28
C ASP A 36 -3.78 13.06 0.59
N TYR A 37 -3.48 13.41 1.85
CA TYR A 37 -2.85 12.53 2.86
C TYR A 37 -3.64 11.23 3.08
N GLU A 38 -4.93 11.28 2.81
CA GLU A 38 -5.84 10.13 2.83
C GLU A 38 -5.49 9.04 1.82
N ASN A 39 -4.74 9.32 0.75
CA ASN A 39 -4.28 8.31 -0.22
C ASN A 39 -2.81 7.92 -0.02
N PHE A 40 -2.08 8.63 0.85
CA PHE A 40 -0.67 8.39 1.15
C PHE A 40 -0.38 6.91 1.41
N HIS A 41 -1.26 6.27 2.18
CA HIS A 41 -1.09 4.89 2.60
C HIS A 41 -1.13 3.88 1.44
N ILE A 42 -1.82 4.21 0.33
CA ILE A 42 -1.83 3.42 -0.90
C ILE A 42 -0.51 3.59 -1.65
N HIS A 43 -0.05 4.84 -1.86
CA HIS A 43 1.28 5.12 -2.45
C HIS A 43 2.40 4.44 -1.65
N PHE A 44 2.30 4.51 -0.32
CA PHE A 44 3.25 3.90 0.59
C PHE A 44 3.33 2.38 0.39
N LEU A 45 2.18 1.69 0.29
CA LEU A 45 2.15 0.24 0.06
C LEU A 45 2.69 -0.13 -1.33
N PHE A 46 2.39 0.63 -2.38
CA PHE A 46 2.99 0.38 -3.70
C PHE A 46 4.50 0.54 -3.64
N GLN A 47 5.03 1.64 -3.09
CA GLN A 47 6.48 1.81 -3.00
C GLN A 47 7.14 0.77 -2.09
N LEU A 48 6.52 0.42 -0.97
CA LEU A 48 7.01 -0.63 -0.08
C LEU A 48 7.12 -1.99 -0.80
N SER A 49 6.19 -2.30 -1.70
CA SER A 49 6.22 -3.56 -2.47
C SER A 49 7.48 -3.68 -3.34
N SER A 50 8.08 -2.55 -3.76
CA SER A 50 9.35 -2.55 -4.50
C SER A 50 10.55 -2.98 -3.65
N PHE A 51 10.58 -2.63 -2.36
CA PHE A 51 11.63 -3.04 -1.43
C PHE A 51 11.58 -4.54 -1.09
N HIS A 52 10.42 -5.17 -1.29
CA HIS A 52 10.23 -6.62 -1.17
C HIS A 52 10.36 -7.36 -2.52
N GLY A 53 10.71 -6.67 -3.61
CA GLY A 53 10.89 -7.28 -4.92
C GLY A 53 9.59 -7.74 -5.60
N ILE A 54 8.44 -7.22 -5.16
CA ILE A 54 7.09 -7.65 -5.60
C ILE A 54 6.27 -6.50 -6.16
N PHE A 55 6.93 -5.50 -6.75
CA PHE A 55 6.22 -4.37 -7.34
C PHE A 55 5.40 -4.81 -8.57
N PRO A 56 4.07 -4.62 -8.59
CA PRO A 56 3.26 -4.99 -9.75
C PRO A 56 3.54 -4.02 -10.92
N SER A 57 3.76 -4.56 -12.12
CA SER A 57 3.89 -3.77 -13.34
C SER A 57 2.52 -3.30 -13.86
N SER A 58 1.45 -3.99 -13.51
CA SER A 58 0.08 -3.56 -13.78
C SER A 58 -0.92 -4.21 -12.81
N ALA A 59 -2.16 -3.71 -12.83
CA ALA A 59 -3.28 -4.33 -12.14
C ALA A 59 -3.47 -5.81 -12.49
N LYS A 60 -3.07 -6.24 -13.70
CA LYS A 60 -3.14 -7.65 -14.11
C LYS A 60 -2.25 -8.56 -13.26
N ASP A 61 -1.10 -8.09 -12.83
CA ASP A 61 -0.19 -8.89 -11.98
C ASP A 61 -0.83 -9.17 -10.62
N ILE A 62 -1.58 -8.19 -10.10
CA ILE A 62 -2.37 -8.35 -8.88
C ILE A 62 -3.48 -9.37 -9.12
N ILE A 63 -4.23 -9.29 -10.22
CA ILE A 63 -5.27 -10.27 -10.56
C ILE A 63 -4.69 -11.67 -10.65
N THR A 64 -3.59 -11.87 -11.37
CA THR A 64 -2.98 -13.18 -11.59
C THR A 64 -2.44 -13.80 -10.30
N SER A 65 -1.85 -12.98 -9.41
CA SER A 65 -1.28 -13.48 -8.15
C SER A 65 -2.34 -13.72 -7.06
N THR A 66 -3.40 -12.92 -7.01
CA THR A 66 -4.41 -12.96 -5.94
C THR A 66 -5.72 -13.65 -6.32
N ALA A 67 -6.00 -13.85 -7.60
CA ALA A 67 -7.29 -14.27 -8.16
C ALA A 67 -8.47 -13.32 -7.82
N ILE A 68 -8.17 -12.05 -7.48
CA ILE A 68 -9.19 -11.04 -7.23
C ILE A 68 -9.78 -10.53 -8.55
N ILE A 69 -11.10 -10.37 -8.58
CA ILE A 69 -11.80 -9.69 -9.67
C ILE A 69 -11.83 -8.19 -9.37
N LEU A 70 -11.32 -7.40 -10.32
CA LEU A 70 -11.32 -5.94 -10.26
C LEU A 70 -12.45 -5.36 -11.10
N THR A 71 -13.04 -4.26 -10.63
CA THR A 71 -13.85 -3.41 -11.50
C THR A 71 -12.96 -2.60 -12.45
N LYS A 72 -13.53 -2.08 -13.54
CA LYS A 72 -12.80 -1.20 -14.48
C LYS A 72 -12.23 0.04 -13.79
N GLU A 73 -12.95 0.57 -12.80
CA GLU A 73 -12.50 1.71 -12.00
C GLU A 73 -11.30 1.33 -11.13
N GLU A 74 -11.38 0.20 -10.40
CA GLU A 74 -10.27 -0.30 -9.58
C GLU A 74 -9.02 -0.56 -10.41
N GLU A 75 -9.17 -1.21 -11.57
CA GLU A 75 -8.05 -1.48 -12.49
C GLU A 75 -7.38 -0.19 -12.95
N ALA A 76 -8.17 0.80 -13.38
CA ALA A 76 -7.66 2.09 -13.81
C ALA A 76 -6.91 2.82 -12.69
N LYS A 77 -7.45 2.78 -11.46
CA LYS A 77 -6.83 3.45 -10.30
C LYS A 77 -5.57 2.75 -9.83
N ILE A 78 -5.53 1.43 -9.83
CA ILE A 78 -4.29 0.68 -9.53
C ILE A 78 -3.19 1.05 -10.53
N ASN A 79 -3.49 1.05 -11.82
CA ASN A 79 -2.51 1.44 -12.84
C ASN A 79 -2.07 2.92 -12.69
N GLN A 80 -3.00 3.80 -12.29
CA GLN A 80 -2.67 5.19 -11.96
C GLN A 80 -1.70 5.27 -10.76
N PHE A 81 -1.95 4.52 -9.69
CA PHE A 81 -1.07 4.49 -8.52
C PHE A 81 0.32 3.92 -8.83
N ILE A 82 0.40 2.85 -9.65
CA ILE A 82 1.66 2.25 -10.10
C ILE A 82 2.54 3.26 -10.84
N GLY A 83 1.93 4.15 -11.62
CA GLY A 83 2.62 5.18 -12.39
C GLY A 83 2.88 6.50 -11.63
N SER A 84 2.42 6.63 -10.39
CA SER A 84 2.42 7.90 -9.65
C SER A 84 3.28 7.87 -8.38
N ASP A 85 3.75 9.03 -7.94
CA ASP A 85 4.45 9.20 -6.66
C ASP A 85 3.57 9.89 -5.59
N PHE A 86 4.16 10.19 -4.42
CA PHE A 86 3.43 10.80 -3.30
C PHE A 86 2.92 12.22 -3.57
N PHE A 87 3.44 12.92 -4.58
CA PHE A 87 3.11 14.31 -4.89
C PHE A 87 2.08 14.42 -6.02
N GLU A 88 1.74 13.30 -6.65
CA GLU A 88 0.75 13.24 -7.71
C GLU A 88 -0.64 12.85 -7.15
N PRO A 89 -1.61 13.77 -7.13
CA PRO A 89 -2.90 13.50 -6.51
C PRO A 89 -3.72 12.50 -7.32
N VAL A 90 -4.07 11.38 -6.70
CA VAL A 90 -4.95 10.35 -7.28
C VAL A 90 -6.36 10.48 -6.71
N LYS A 91 -7.25 11.15 -7.44
CA LYS A 91 -8.66 11.29 -7.02
C LYS A 91 -9.39 9.95 -7.04
N ILE A 92 -9.85 9.51 -5.88
CA ILE A 92 -10.67 8.30 -5.68
C ILE A 92 -11.71 8.54 -4.60
N SER A 93 -12.85 7.85 -4.70
CA SER A 93 -13.86 7.83 -3.64
C SER A 93 -13.37 7.03 -2.42
N ASN A 94 -14.03 7.24 -1.28
CA ASN A 94 -13.73 6.48 -0.07
C ASN A 94 -13.94 4.96 -0.26
N SER A 95 -14.99 4.56 -0.99
CA SER A 95 -15.26 3.14 -1.29
C SER A 95 -14.15 2.51 -2.13
N VAL A 96 -13.70 3.20 -3.18
CA VAL A 96 -12.59 2.74 -4.03
C VAL A 96 -11.30 2.68 -3.21
N ARG A 97 -11.02 3.67 -2.36
CA ARG A 97 -9.85 3.67 -1.48
C ARG A 97 -9.82 2.47 -0.54
N GLN A 98 -10.91 2.18 0.15
CA GLN A 98 -11.02 1.00 1.03
C GLN A 98 -10.81 -0.30 0.25
N ARG A 99 -11.38 -0.37 -0.95
CA ARG A 99 -11.27 -1.54 -1.83
C ARG A 99 -9.85 -1.77 -2.33
N LEU A 100 -9.16 -0.72 -2.77
CA LEU A 100 -7.75 -0.76 -3.17
C LEU A 100 -6.86 -1.22 -2.02
N LEU A 101 -7.12 -0.73 -0.81
CA LEU A 101 -6.39 -1.16 0.38
C LEU A 101 -6.56 -2.67 0.63
N GLU A 102 -7.76 -3.22 0.51
CA GLU A 102 -7.98 -4.68 0.63
C GLU A 102 -7.18 -5.48 -0.38
N ILE A 103 -7.22 -5.04 -1.63
CA ILE A 103 -6.54 -5.68 -2.74
C ILE A 103 -5.03 -5.70 -2.47
N LEU A 104 -4.46 -4.57 -2.04
CA LEU A 104 -3.04 -4.47 -1.71
C LEU A 104 -2.67 -5.33 -0.51
N LEU A 105 -3.48 -5.38 0.55
CA LEU A 105 -3.18 -6.22 1.71
C LEU A 105 -3.25 -7.71 1.38
N GLN A 106 -4.18 -8.13 0.52
CA GLN A 106 -4.22 -9.50 0.00
C GLN A 106 -3.00 -9.81 -0.87
N PHE A 107 -2.60 -8.86 -1.71
CA PHE A 107 -1.37 -8.97 -2.51
C PHE A 107 -0.14 -9.13 -1.62
N PHE A 108 0.01 -8.32 -0.56
CA PHE A 108 1.10 -8.45 0.41
C PHE A 108 1.06 -9.80 1.16
N ASN A 109 -0.11 -10.24 1.64
CA ASN A 109 -0.23 -11.54 2.32
C ASN A 109 0.14 -12.73 1.43
N LYS A 110 -0.07 -12.62 0.11
CA LYS A 110 0.28 -13.67 -0.85
C LYS A 110 1.79 -13.79 -1.06
N HIS A 111 2.50 -12.67 -1.01
CA HIS A 111 3.90 -12.58 -1.42
C HIS A 111 4.90 -12.49 -0.26
N ILE A 112 4.47 -12.03 0.91
CA ILE A 112 5.34 -11.88 2.09
C ILE A 112 4.97 -12.94 3.11
N GLU A 113 5.89 -13.87 3.37
CA GLU A 113 5.73 -14.88 4.41
C GLU A 113 5.55 -14.23 5.78
N ASN A 114 4.63 -14.75 6.59
CA ASN A 114 4.31 -14.23 7.93
C ASN A 114 3.84 -12.77 7.98
N PHE A 115 3.40 -12.17 6.86
CA PHE A 115 2.84 -10.82 6.85
C PHE A 115 1.66 -10.70 7.82
N GLY A 116 0.69 -11.62 7.75
CA GLY A 116 -0.48 -11.73 8.62
C GLY A 116 -1.41 -10.51 8.60
N GLU A 117 -2.52 -10.56 9.32
CA GLU A 117 -3.52 -9.47 9.31
C GLU A 117 -3.06 -8.20 10.06
N LEU A 118 -3.33 -7.02 9.49
CA LEU A 118 -3.10 -5.72 10.15
C LEU A 118 -4.25 -5.39 11.10
N LYS A 119 -3.95 -5.24 12.40
CA LYS A 119 -4.95 -4.92 13.44
C LYS A 119 -5.54 -3.52 13.26
N SER A 120 -4.72 -2.55 12.87
CA SER A 120 -5.10 -1.17 12.62
C SER A 120 -6.05 -0.99 11.45
N VAL A 121 -6.04 -1.89 10.47
CA VAL A 121 -7.02 -1.88 9.37
C VAL A 121 -8.38 -2.39 9.86
N LYS A 122 -8.40 -3.36 10.77
CA LYS A 122 -9.64 -3.79 11.43
C LYS A 122 -10.22 -2.69 12.30
N ILE A 123 -9.39 -2.03 13.11
CA ILE A 123 -9.80 -0.90 13.98
C ILE A 123 -10.31 0.29 13.15
N LEU A 124 -9.63 0.65 12.05
CA LEU A 124 -10.09 1.73 11.16
C LEU A 124 -11.46 1.43 10.54
N ARG A 125 -11.77 0.16 10.22
CA ARG A 125 -13.10 -0.24 9.74
C ARG A 125 -14.15 -0.15 10.83
N GLU A 126 -13.84 -0.62 12.04
CA GLU A 126 -14.76 -0.60 13.19
C GLU A 126 -15.17 0.82 13.61
N VAL A 127 -14.31 1.81 13.43
CA VAL A 127 -14.58 3.22 13.77
C VAL A 127 -15.24 4.00 12.62
N LEU A 128 -15.11 3.52 11.37
CA LEU A 128 -15.79 4.09 10.20
C LEU A 128 -17.18 3.47 9.93
N HIS A 129 -17.67 2.65 10.87
CA HIS A 129 -19.06 2.19 10.94
C HIS A 129 -19.92 3.12 11.79
#